data_AF-A0A957PAJ7-F1
#
_entry.id   AF-A0A957PAJ7-F1
#
_cell.length_a   1.000
_cell.length_b   1.000
_cell.length_c   1.000
_cell.angle_alpha   90.00
_cell.angle_beta   90.00
_cell.angle_gamma   90.00
#
_symmetry.space_group_name_H-M   'P 1'
#
loop_
_entity.id
_entity.type
_entity.pdbx_description
1 polymer ?
#
loop_
_entity_poly.entity_id
_entity_poly.type
_entity_poly.pdbx_seq_one_letter_code
_entity_poly.pdbx_strand_id
1 'polypeptide(L)'
;QLESAAIRYGAPLIGLIVLLAIYNVLLPGFIRTTIFLSAPWRILLSAALICPLGLLMGMPFPLGIQRLDALGHEMIPWVWGINGAFSVLGSVFAAVLSINYGFATTMWIGLAAYVGALAAFTVRNYDKVAR
;
A
#
# COMPACT_ATOMS: atom_id res chain seq x y z
N GLN A 1 12.92 5.71 -22.48
CA GLN A 1 11.60 6.30 -22.12
C GLN A 1 10.70 5.32 -21.37
N LEU A 2 10.56 4.05 -21.81
CA LEU A 2 9.76 3.04 -21.11
C LEU A 2 10.28 2.67 -19.71
N GLU A 3 11.60 2.54 -19.53
CA GLU A 3 12.23 2.26 -18.22
C GLU A 3 11.98 3.39 -17.22
N SER A 4 12.12 4.64 -17.66
CA SER A 4 11.88 5.84 -16.85
C SER A 4 10.44 5.90 -16.33
N ALA A 5 9.48 5.49 -17.17
CA ALA A 5 8.08 5.38 -16.79
C ALA A 5 7.86 4.25 -15.79
N ALA A 6 8.37 3.04 -16.06
CA ALA A 6 8.24 1.89 -15.16
C ALA A 6 8.78 2.17 -13.75
N ILE A 7 9.93 2.85 -13.66
CA ILE A 7 10.53 3.28 -12.38
C ILE A 7 9.62 4.29 -11.68
N ARG A 8 9.11 5.30 -12.39
CA ARG A 8 8.22 6.33 -11.81
C ARG A 8 6.95 5.75 -11.18
N TYR A 9 6.34 4.74 -11.82
CA TYR A 9 5.10 4.11 -11.33
C TYR A 9 5.36 3.01 -10.29
N GLY A 10 6.50 2.30 -10.36
CA GLY A 10 6.84 1.20 -9.47
C GLY A 10 7.57 1.60 -8.18
N ALA A 11 8.35 2.68 -8.19
CA ALA A 11 9.13 3.15 -7.04
C ALA A 11 8.31 3.37 -5.75
N PRO A 12 7.14 4.08 -5.76
CA PRO A 12 6.37 4.26 -4.53
C PRO A 12 5.82 2.95 -3.99
N LEU A 13 5.47 2.00 -4.86
CA LEU A 13 5.00 0.67 -4.47
C LEU A 13 6.11 -0.17 -3.83
N ILE A 14 7.32 -0.14 -4.39
CA ILE A 14 8.50 -0.79 -3.81
C ILE A 14 8.83 -0.17 -2.45
N GLY A 15 8.86 1.17 -2.38
CA GLY A 15 9.09 1.89 -1.12
C GLY A 15 8.06 1.52 -0.05
N LEU A 16 6.79 1.41 -0.43
CA LEU A 16 5.71 0.96 0.47
C LEU A 16 5.93 -0.47 0.98
N ILE A 17 6.29 -1.41 0.10
CA ILE A 17 6.56 -2.81 0.47
C ILE A 17 7.72 -2.89 1.46
N VAL A 18 8.82 -2.19 1.18
CA VAL A 18 9.99 -2.15 2.07
C VAL A 18 9.61 -1.55 3.42
N LEU A 19 8.89 -0.43 3.42
CA LEU A 19 8.48 0.23 4.65
C LEU A 19 7.53 -0.66 5.48
N LEU A 20 6.56 -1.31 4.85
CA LEU A 20 5.66 -2.25 5.50
C LEU A 20 6.39 -3.47 6.06
N ALA A 21 7.39 -4.00 5.36
CA ALA A 21 8.22 -5.10 5.87
C ALA A 21 8.99 -4.68 7.13
N ILE A 22 9.58 -3.48 7.12
CA ILE A 22 10.24 -2.90 8.30
C ILE A 22 9.25 -2.75 9.46
N TYR A 23 8.06 -2.22 9.19
CA TYR A 23 7.02 -2.03 10.22
C TYR A 23 6.55 -3.36 10.81
N ASN A 24 6.33 -4.39 10.00
CA ASN A 24 5.92 -5.71 10.46
C ASN A 24 6.91 -6.30 11.49
N VAL A 25 8.20 -6.04 11.33
CA VAL A 25 9.25 -6.57 12.20
C VAL A 25 9.51 -5.67 13.41
N LEU A 26 9.64 -4.36 13.21
CA LEU A 26 10.11 -3.44 14.25
C LEU A 26 8.99 -2.84 15.11
N LEU A 27 7.81 -2.63 14.53
CA LEU A 27 6.71 -1.94 15.20
C LEU A 27 6.24 -2.63 16.49
N PRO A 28 6.12 -3.98 16.57
CA PRO A 28 5.71 -4.63 17.81
C PRO A 28 6.65 -4.37 18.99
N GLY A 29 7.96 -4.36 18.74
CA GLY A 29 8.97 -4.01 19.75
C GLY A 29 8.91 -2.53 20.14
N PHE A 30 8.77 -1.66 19.14
CA PHE A 30 8.67 -0.21 19.35
C PHE A 30 7.44 0.21 20.16
N ILE A 31 6.28 -0.42 19.92
CA ILE A 31 5.05 -0.14 20.68
C ILE A 31 5.24 -0.54 22.15
N ARG A 32 5.92 -1.66 22.44
CA ARG A 32 6.15 -2.11 23.81
C ARG A 32 7.01 -1.13 24.62
N THR A 33 8.01 -0.51 24.00
CA THR A 33 8.87 0.46 24.69
C THR A 33 8.22 1.84 24.87
N THR A 34 7.24 2.17 24.04
CA THR A 34 6.55 3.47 24.05
C THR A 34 5.21 3.47 24.78
N ILE A 35 4.75 2.31 25.29
CA ILE A 35 3.44 2.18 25.93
C ILE A 35 3.32 3.00 27.24
N PHE A 36 4.44 3.26 27.91
CA PHE A 36 4.50 4.02 29.16
C PHE A 36 4.39 5.55 28.95
N LEU A 37 4.46 6.02 27.71
CA LEU A 37 4.35 7.45 27.40
C LEU A 37 2.92 7.96 27.63
N SER A 38 2.79 9.23 28.00
CA SER A 38 1.49 9.90 28.13
C SER A 38 0.78 10.01 26.76
N ALA A 39 -0.55 10.17 26.80
CA ALA A 39 -1.38 10.16 25.60
C ALA A 39 -0.94 11.14 24.49
N PRO A 40 -0.56 12.40 24.77
CA PRO A 40 -0.13 13.33 23.71
C PRO A 40 1.08 12.83 22.92
N TRP A 41 2.08 12.26 23.61
CA TRP A 41 3.27 11.71 22.96
C TRP A 41 2.94 10.50 22.09
N ARG A 42 2.04 9.63 22.55
CA ARG A 42 1.59 8.47 21.77
C ARG A 42 0.84 8.87 20.50
N ILE A 43 0.01 9.92 20.58
CA ILE A 43 -0.68 10.47 19.40
C ILE A 43 0.34 11.01 18.40
N LEU A 44 1.30 11.83 18.84
CA LEU A 44 2.33 12.40 17.97
C LEU A 44 3.19 11.31 17.30
N LEU A 45 3.64 10.32 18.07
CA LEU A 45 4.38 9.18 17.54
C LEU A 45 3.55 8.37 16.53
N SER A 46 2.28 8.12 16.83
CA SER A 46 1.40 7.38 15.91
C SER A 46 1.19 8.16 14.61
N ALA A 47 0.95 9.47 14.68
CA ALA A 47 0.85 10.33 13.51
C ALA A 47 2.13 10.32 12.68
N ALA A 48 3.29 10.42 13.34
CA ALA A 48 4.59 10.37 12.68
C ALA A 48 4.87 9.03 11.98
N LEU A 49 4.44 7.90 12.58
CA LEU A 49 4.57 6.56 11.99
C LEU A 49 3.58 6.33 10.83
N ILE A 50 2.35 6.82 10.95
CA ILE A 50 1.32 6.64 9.92
C ILE A 50 1.58 7.55 8.71
N CYS A 51 2.12 8.75 8.91
CA CYS A 51 2.35 9.73 7.85
C CYS A 51 3.11 9.18 6.61
N PRO A 52 4.31 8.60 6.73
CA PRO A 52 5.05 8.09 5.57
C PRO A 52 4.33 6.92 4.89
N LEU A 53 3.66 6.05 5.66
CA LEU A 53 2.86 4.97 5.11
C LEU A 53 1.67 5.51 4.32
N GLY A 54 0.92 6.47 4.88
CA GLY A 54 -0.24 7.09 4.23
C GLY A 54 0.14 7.79 2.92
N LEU A 55 1.26 8.50 2.90
CA LEU A 55 1.79 9.13 1.69
C LEU A 55 2.12 8.10 0.61
N LEU A 56 2.86 7.04 0.95
CA LEU A 56 3.23 5.99 -0.01
C LEU A 56 2.04 5.15 -0.47
N MET A 57 1.06 4.86 0.41
CA MET A 57 -0.18 4.17 0.04
C MET A 57 -1.08 5.01 -0.87
N GLY A 58 -1.02 6.35 -0.77
CA GLY A 58 -1.82 7.26 -1.58
C GLY A 58 -1.31 7.47 -3.01
N MET A 59 -0.03 7.25 -3.29
CA MET A 59 0.58 7.53 -4.60
C MET A 59 0.20 6.55 -5.74
N PRO A 60 0.11 5.22 -5.53
CA PRO A 60 -0.13 4.26 -6.62
C PRO A 60 -1.41 4.51 -7.42
N PHE A 61 -2.48 4.95 -6.77
CA PHE A 61 -3.78 5.13 -7.42
C PHE A 61 -3.79 6.32 -8.41
N PRO A 62 -3.44 7.57 -8.02
CA PRO A 62 -3.32 8.68 -8.96
C PRO A 62 -2.32 8.43 -10.08
N LEU A 63 -1.20 7.78 -9.76
CA LEU A 63 -0.18 7.41 -10.74
C LEU A 63 -0.70 6.37 -11.75
N GLY A 64 -1.49 5.40 -11.29
CA GLY A 64 -2.18 4.43 -12.15
C GLY A 64 -3.20 5.09 -13.08
N ILE A 65 -3.98 6.07 -12.57
CA ILE A 65 -4.92 6.85 -13.38
C ILE A 65 -4.20 7.64 -14.47
N GLN A 66 -3.10 8.33 -14.17
CA GLN A 66 -2.32 9.07 -15.19
C GLN A 66 -1.82 8.15 -16.32
N ARG A 67 -1.49 6.89 -16.01
CA ARG A 67 -1.06 5.89 -17.00
C ARG A 67 -2.24 5.36 -17.83
N LEU A 68 -3.43 5.30 -17.24
CA LEU A 68 -4.66 4.85 -17.89
C LEU A 68 -5.23 5.93 -18.81
N ASP A 69 -5.11 7.20 -18.41
CA ASP A 69 -5.50 8.38 -19.17
C ASP A 69 -4.82 8.39 -20.56
N ALA A 70 -3.54 8.01 -20.59
CA ALA A 70 -2.77 7.83 -21.83
C ALA A 70 -3.24 6.67 -22.74
N LEU A 71 -4.12 5.79 -22.26
CA LEU A 71 -4.64 4.61 -22.97
C LEU A 71 -6.14 4.69 -23.29
N GLY A 72 -6.84 5.73 -22.81
CA GLY A 72 -8.27 5.97 -23.03
C GLY A 72 -9.09 6.12 -21.74
N HIS A 73 -10.01 7.11 -21.72
CA HIS A 73 -10.73 7.52 -20.50
C HIS A 73 -11.84 6.56 -20.05
N GLU A 74 -12.26 5.61 -20.90
CA GLU A 74 -13.40 4.72 -20.64
C GLU A 74 -13.23 3.82 -19.41
N MET A 75 -11.98 3.54 -19.01
CA MET A 75 -11.69 2.71 -17.84
C MET A 75 -11.64 3.48 -16.52
N ILE A 76 -11.61 4.81 -16.54
CA ILE A 76 -11.48 5.64 -15.32
C ILE A 76 -12.64 5.39 -14.33
N PRO A 77 -13.92 5.37 -14.75
CA PRO A 77 -15.04 5.08 -13.84
C PRO A 77 -14.96 3.68 -13.21
N TRP A 78 -14.51 2.68 -13.98
CA TRP A 78 -14.33 1.31 -13.47
C TRP A 78 -13.27 1.23 -12.39
N VAL A 79 -12.13 1.90 -12.58
CA VAL A 79 -11.05 1.92 -11.58
C VAL A 79 -11.48 2.61 -10.28
N TRP A 80 -12.29 3.66 -10.37
CA TRP A 80 -12.93 4.26 -9.19
C TRP A 80 -13.92 3.32 -8.50
N GLY A 81 -14.77 2.62 -9.27
CA GLY A 81 -15.70 1.63 -8.73
C GLY A 81 -15.00 0.50 -7.98
N ILE A 82 -13.91 -0.02 -8.54
CA ILE A 82 -13.05 -1.03 -7.90
C ILE A 82 -12.43 -0.47 -6.62
N ASN A 83 -11.86 0.73 -6.64
CA ASN A 83 -11.28 1.37 -5.45
C ASN A 83 -12.31 1.49 -4.30
N GLY A 84 -13.53 1.93 -4.62
CA GLY A 84 -14.62 2.02 -3.65
C GLY A 84 -14.99 0.66 -3.06
N ALA A 85 -15.20 -0.36 -3.91
CA ALA A 85 -15.55 -1.70 -3.46
C ALA A 85 -14.46 -2.32 -2.57
N PHE A 86 -13.19 -2.21 -2.96
CA PHE A 86 -12.06 -2.73 -2.19
C PHE A 86 -11.79 -1.95 -0.90
N SER A 87 -12.16 -0.68 -0.81
CA SER A 87 -12.06 0.07 0.46
C SER A 87 -13.03 -0.47 1.51
N VAL A 88 -14.25 -0.86 1.11
CA VAL A 88 -15.22 -1.52 1.98
C VAL A 88 -14.75 -2.92 2.34
N LEU A 89 -14.44 -3.76 1.33
CA LEU A 89 -14.01 -5.14 1.56
C LEU A 89 -12.73 -5.19 2.40
N GLY A 90 -11.73 -4.37 2.05
CA GLY A 90 -10.43 -4.32 2.72
C GLY A 90 -10.55 -3.91 4.18
N SER A 91 -11.39 -2.93 4.50
CA SER A 91 -11.60 -2.50 5.90
C SER A 91 -12.30 -3.58 6.73
N VAL A 92 -13.32 -4.25 6.19
CA VAL A 92 -14.00 -5.35 6.86
C VAL A 92 -13.05 -6.54 7.05
N PHE A 93 -12.31 -6.95 5.99
CA PHE A 93 -11.34 -8.03 6.09
C PHE A 93 -10.23 -7.71 7.09
N ALA A 94 -9.69 -6.49 7.08
CA ALA A 94 -8.66 -6.09 8.02
C ALA A 94 -9.15 -6.16 9.48
N ALA A 95 -10.37 -5.69 9.74
CA ALA A 95 -10.99 -5.77 11.07
C ALA A 95 -11.19 -7.23 11.51
N VAL A 96 -11.80 -8.06 10.65
CA VAL A 96 -12.03 -9.48 10.93
C VAL A 96 -10.71 -10.22 11.17
N LEU A 97 -9.70 -10.01 10.32
CA LEU A 97 -8.39 -10.63 10.48
C LEU A 97 -7.69 -10.17 11.76
N SER A 98 -7.77 -8.88 12.08
CA SER A 98 -7.13 -8.32 13.27
C SER A 98 -7.74 -8.88 14.56
N ILE A 99 -9.06 -9.04 14.61
CA ILE A 99 -9.77 -9.58 15.76
C ILE A 99 -9.49 -11.09 15.93
N ASN A 100 -9.49 -11.87 14.85
CA ASN A 100 -9.38 -13.32 14.93
C ASN A 100 -7.93 -13.85 14.96
N TYR A 101 -7.03 -13.20 14.24
CA TYR A 101 -5.65 -13.65 14.04
C TYR A 101 -4.59 -12.64 14.50
N GLY A 102 -5.02 -11.50 15.04
CA GLY A 102 -4.15 -10.45 15.55
C GLY A 102 -3.64 -9.48 14.48
N PHE A 103 -3.22 -8.30 14.94
CA PHE A 103 -2.76 -7.19 14.09
C PHE A 103 -1.56 -7.56 13.20
N ALA A 104 -0.62 -8.36 13.71
CA ALA A 104 0.58 -8.77 12.96
C ALA A 104 0.20 -9.58 11.71
N THR A 105 -0.70 -10.56 11.85
CA THR A 105 -1.15 -11.39 10.72
C THR A 105 -1.84 -10.53 9.66
N THR A 106 -2.68 -9.59 10.07
CA THR A 106 -3.33 -8.63 9.15
C THR A 106 -2.32 -7.80 8.37
N MET A 107 -1.27 -7.31 9.03
CA MET A 107 -0.21 -6.53 8.39
C MET A 107 0.61 -7.35 7.39
N TRP A 108 0.90 -8.62 7.68
CA TRP A 108 1.57 -9.53 6.74
C TRP A 108 0.71 -9.85 5.51
N ILE A 109 -0.59 -10.05 5.69
CA ILE A 109 -1.54 -10.25 4.59
C ILE A 109 -1.62 -8.98 3.72
N GLY A 110 -1.66 -7.80 4.34
CA GLY A 110 -1.61 -6.53 3.62
C GLY A 110 -0.33 -6.36 2.81
N LEU A 111 0.83 -6.72 3.39
CA LEU A 111 2.11 -6.74 2.67
C LEU A 111 2.07 -7.69 1.46
N ALA A 112 1.54 -8.91 1.64
CA ALA A 112 1.39 -9.87 0.55
C ALA A 112 0.51 -9.33 -0.59
N ALA A 113 -0.57 -8.61 -0.27
CA ALA A 113 -1.41 -7.95 -1.27
C ALA A 113 -0.65 -6.88 -2.07
N TYR A 114 0.18 -6.05 -1.41
CA TYR A 114 1.02 -5.06 -2.09
C TYR A 114 2.12 -5.71 -2.96
N VAL A 115 2.70 -6.82 -2.51
CA VAL A 115 3.64 -7.62 -3.33
C VAL A 115 2.92 -8.19 -4.56
N GLY A 116 1.71 -8.71 -4.40
CA GLY A 116 0.88 -9.17 -5.52
C GLY A 116 0.58 -8.06 -6.54
N ALA A 117 0.30 -6.84 -6.07
CA ALA A 117 0.12 -5.68 -6.93
C ALA A 117 1.40 -5.33 -7.72
N LEU A 118 2.57 -5.40 -7.07
CA LEU A 118 3.85 -5.18 -7.76
C LEU A 118 4.13 -6.25 -8.80
N ALA A 119 3.89 -7.52 -8.46
CA ALA A 119 4.03 -8.63 -9.41
C ALA A 119 3.14 -8.42 -10.64
N ALA A 120 1.86 -8.10 -10.45
CA ALA A 120 0.93 -7.80 -11.54
C ALA A 120 1.39 -6.60 -12.40
N PHE A 121 1.94 -5.56 -11.78
CA PHE A 121 2.50 -4.41 -12.50
C PHE A 121 3.72 -4.79 -13.34
N THR A 122 4.64 -5.60 -12.81
CA THR A 122 5.85 -6.03 -13.50
C THR A 122 5.55 -6.96 -14.68
N VAL A 123 4.69 -7.98 -14.51
CA VAL A 123 4.29 -8.92 -15.56
C VAL A 123 3.72 -8.17 -16.78
N ARG A 124 2.80 -7.22 -16.55
CA ARG A 124 2.21 -6.43 -17.63
C ARG A 124 3.22 -5.56 -18.37
N ASN A 125 4.30 -5.12 -17.71
CA ASN A 125 5.35 -4.36 -18.37
C ASN A 125 6.27 -5.26 -19.20
N TYR A 126 6.55 -6.48 -18.74
CA TYR A 126 7.29 -7.48 -19.54
C TYR A 126 6.56 -7.80 -20.85
N ASP A 127 5.25 -8.05 -20.80
CA ASP A 127 4.45 -8.37 -21.99
C ASP A 127 4.45 -7.25 -23.05
N LYS A 128 4.60 -5.99 -22.62
CA LYS A 128 4.69 -4.83 -23.52
C LYS A 128 6.06 -4.65 -24.15
N VAL A 129 7.12 -5.17 -23.54
CA VAL A 129 8.50 -5.09 -24.06
C VAL A 129 8.81 -6.28 -24.98
N ALA A 130 8.18 -7.43 -24.75
CA ALA A 130 8.34 -8.63 -25.56
C ALA A 130 7.55 -8.62 -26.89
N ARG A 131 6.67 -7.64 -27.09
CA ARG A 131 5.97 -7.36 -28.36
C ARG A 131 6.59 -6.17 -29.05
#